data_AF-A0A1V5ICP2-F1
#
_entry.id   AF-A0A1V5ICP2-F1
#
_cell.length_a   1.000
_cell.length_b   1.000
_cell.length_c   1.000
_cell.angle_alpha   90.00
_cell.angle_beta   90.00
_cell.angle_gamma   90.00
#
_symmetry.space_group_name_H-M   'P 1'
#
loop_
_entity.id
_entity.type
_entity.pdbx_description
1 polymer ?
#
loop_
_entity_poly.entity_id
_entity_poly.type
_entity_poly.pdbx_seq_one_letter_code
_entity_poly.pdbx_strand_id
1 'polypeptide(L)'
;MLVVWAGVLARTLSLAAADQWPWYLAGFAAFLALLLLVASGARLPEPLPHLACAAQAGIVLVLLAIEPQRDFVTVLLVLQCYEAAVAFRGLARTLWVATLVTLIGASLVLELGLVHGLALGLVSMAAGLVLSTYVVATQELDAERAASEVMVADLRAIRERLQAYAGQADELAAIEQRAQVAHELEQSVTRTLAAVVEGAGAAQARLGSPDATAPMLERLRELTAEALAQMRRVIAELRPAQE
;
A
#
# COMPACT_ATOMS: atom_id res chain seq x y z
N MET A 1 19.70 -8.88 -17.71
CA MET A 1 19.56 -10.10 -18.53
C MET A 1 20.09 -9.89 -19.95
N LEU A 2 19.43 -9.10 -20.82
CA LEU A 2 19.85 -8.94 -22.23
C LEU A 2 21.27 -8.36 -22.43
N VAL A 3 21.67 -7.40 -21.59
CA VAL A 3 23.04 -6.82 -21.64
C VAL A 3 24.11 -7.85 -21.28
N VAL A 4 23.86 -8.70 -20.29
CA VAL A 4 24.77 -9.78 -19.89
C VAL A 4 24.90 -10.79 -21.03
N TRP A 5 23.79 -11.16 -21.66
CA TRP A 5 23.77 -12.03 -22.84
C TRP A 5 24.53 -11.46 -24.02
N ALA A 6 24.31 -10.19 -24.36
CA ALA A 6 25.03 -9.52 -25.44
C ALA A 6 26.53 -9.46 -25.15
N GLY A 7 26.94 -9.22 -23.90
CA GLY A 7 28.34 -9.24 -23.48
C GLY A 7 28.98 -10.62 -23.62
N VAL A 8 28.29 -11.68 -23.19
CA VAL A 8 28.78 -13.07 -23.32
C VAL A 8 28.87 -13.49 -24.79
N LEU A 9 27.87 -13.15 -25.61
CA LEU A 9 27.89 -13.41 -27.06
C LEU A 9 29.00 -12.64 -27.78
N ALA A 10 29.21 -11.36 -27.46
CA ALA A 10 30.28 -10.57 -28.06
C ALA A 10 31.66 -11.13 -27.68
N ARG A 11 31.86 -11.49 -26.42
CA ARG A 11 33.13 -12.03 -25.92
C ARG A 11 33.43 -13.42 -26.49
N THR A 12 32.42 -14.27 -26.64
CA THR A 12 32.56 -15.60 -27.28
C THR A 12 32.93 -15.49 -28.74
N LEU A 13 32.25 -14.62 -29.50
CA LEU A 13 32.60 -14.39 -30.90
C LEU A 13 34.00 -13.79 -31.09
N SER A 14 34.50 -13.02 -30.10
CA SER A 14 35.85 -12.44 -30.16
C SER A 14 36.98 -13.39 -29.79
N LEU A 15 36.73 -14.38 -28.92
CA LEU A 15 37.77 -15.26 -28.36
C LEU A 15 37.70 -16.69 -28.90
N ALA A 16 36.57 -17.10 -29.48
CA ALA A 16 36.38 -18.46 -29.95
C ALA A 16 36.93 -18.66 -31.35
N ALA A 17 37.66 -19.77 -31.54
CA ALA A 17 38.01 -20.26 -32.86
C ALA A 17 36.74 -20.62 -33.66
N ALA A 18 36.77 -20.36 -34.97
CA ALA A 18 35.60 -20.45 -35.85
C ALA A 18 34.99 -21.86 -35.94
N ASP A 19 35.78 -22.89 -35.66
CA ASP A 19 35.37 -24.29 -35.57
C ASP A 19 34.52 -24.61 -34.33
N GLN A 20 34.66 -23.84 -33.25
CA GLN A 20 33.93 -24.03 -31.99
C GLN A 20 32.64 -23.21 -31.91
N TRP A 21 32.45 -22.21 -32.77
CA TRP A 21 31.26 -21.35 -32.82
C TRP A 21 29.91 -22.09 -32.79
N PRO A 22 29.69 -23.16 -33.58
CA PRO A 22 28.37 -23.80 -33.61
C PRO A 22 28.01 -24.42 -32.26
N TRP A 23 28.98 -25.00 -31.53
CA TRP A 23 28.76 -25.61 -30.22
C TRP A 23 28.40 -24.56 -29.17
N TYR A 24 29.13 -23.44 -29.13
CA TYR A 24 28.83 -22.34 -28.22
C TYR A 24 27.47 -21.71 -28.51
N LEU A 25 27.17 -21.40 -29.78
CA LEU A 25 25.89 -20.81 -30.16
C LEU A 25 24.71 -21.74 -29.85
N ALA A 26 24.85 -23.04 -30.12
CA ALA A 26 23.82 -24.03 -29.79
C ALA A 26 23.60 -24.13 -28.28
N GLY A 27 24.67 -24.20 -27.49
CA GLY A 27 24.60 -24.26 -26.03
C GLY A 27 23.95 -23.01 -25.43
N PHE A 28 24.34 -21.81 -25.90
CA PHE A 28 23.73 -20.55 -25.49
C PHE A 28 22.25 -20.45 -25.86
N ALA A 29 21.89 -20.85 -27.08
CA ALA A 29 20.49 -20.86 -27.53
C ALA A 29 19.64 -21.83 -26.70
N ALA A 30 20.16 -23.03 -26.41
CA ALA A 30 19.48 -24.01 -25.57
C ALA A 30 19.30 -23.50 -24.13
N PHE A 31 20.35 -22.90 -23.54
CA PHE A 31 20.28 -22.30 -22.21
C PHE A 31 19.26 -21.15 -22.16
N LEU A 32 19.24 -20.27 -23.18
CA LEU A 32 18.28 -19.17 -23.28
C LEU A 32 16.84 -19.68 -23.44
N ALA A 33 16.62 -20.72 -24.24
CA ALA A 33 15.30 -21.31 -24.42
C ALA A 33 14.76 -21.89 -23.10
N LEU A 34 15.60 -22.58 -22.33
CA LEU A 34 15.24 -23.08 -21.00
C LEU A 34 14.96 -21.94 -20.01
N LEU A 35 15.80 -20.90 -20.02
CA LEU A 35 15.62 -19.70 -19.18
C LEU A 35 14.28 -19.03 -19.47
N LEU A 36 13.94 -18.84 -20.75
CA LEU A 36 12.66 -18.24 -21.15
C LEU A 36 11.48 -19.14 -20.81
N LEU A 37 11.63 -20.47 -20.92
CA LEU A 37 10.60 -21.42 -20.54
C LEU A 37 10.26 -21.31 -19.05
N VAL A 38 11.27 -21.28 -18.17
CA VAL A 38 11.08 -21.13 -16.72
C VAL A 38 10.57 -19.73 -16.37
N ALA A 39 11.12 -18.69 -16.99
CA ALA A 39 10.72 -17.30 -16.76
C ALA A 39 9.30 -16.95 -17.26
N SER A 40 8.76 -17.72 -18.23
CA SER A 40 7.41 -17.49 -18.77
C SER A 40 6.29 -17.69 -17.75
N GLY A 41 6.59 -18.24 -16.56
CA GLY A 41 5.60 -18.47 -15.52
C GLY A 41 4.52 -19.47 -15.93
N ALA A 42 4.77 -20.26 -16.99
CA ALA A 42 3.95 -21.42 -17.29
C ALA A 42 3.85 -22.25 -16.01
N ARG A 43 2.62 -22.62 -15.61
CA ARG A 43 2.38 -23.51 -14.46
C ARG A 43 2.87 -24.91 -14.82
N LEU A 44 4.19 -25.07 -14.86
CA LEU A 44 4.84 -26.34 -15.08
C LEU A 44 4.63 -27.20 -13.85
N PRO A 45 4.48 -28.53 -14.02
CA PRO A 45 4.41 -29.44 -12.88
C PRO A 45 5.72 -29.34 -12.06
N GLU A 46 5.63 -29.52 -10.74
CA GLU A 46 6.73 -29.31 -9.79
C GLU A 46 8.11 -29.89 -10.17
N PRO A 47 8.26 -31.06 -10.83
CA PRO A 47 9.60 -31.55 -11.18
C PRO A 47 10.23 -30.83 -12.37
N LEU A 48 9.46 -30.19 -13.24
CA LEU A 48 9.99 -29.58 -14.46
C LEU A 48 10.99 -28.44 -14.22
N PRO A 49 10.76 -27.47 -13.31
CA PRO A 49 11.75 -26.41 -13.06
C PRO A 49 13.05 -26.95 -12.48
N HIS A 50 12.99 -28.01 -11.66
CA HIS A 50 14.19 -28.69 -11.15
C HIS A 50 14.98 -29.35 -12.27
N LEU A 51 14.30 -30.04 -13.19
CA LEU A 51 14.93 -30.66 -14.35
C LEU A 51 15.50 -29.61 -15.32
N ALA A 52 14.80 -28.51 -15.54
CA ALA A 52 15.28 -27.41 -16.38
C ALA A 52 16.56 -26.77 -15.80
N CYS A 53 16.57 -26.52 -14.48
CA CYS A 53 17.75 -26.02 -13.78
C CYS A 53 18.92 -27.03 -13.87
N ALA A 54 18.67 -28.32 -13.62
CA ALA A 54 19.68 -29.36 -13.78
C ALA A 54 20.24 -29.40 -15.22
N ALA A 55 19.36 -29.30 -16.23
CA ALA A 55 19.75 -29.31 -17.64
C ALA A 55 20.57 -28.07 -18.01
N GLN A 56 20.18 -26.87 -17.54
CA GLN A 56 20.95 -25.64 -17.72
C GLN A 56 22.35 -25.75 -17.13
N ALA A 57 22.46 -26.27 -15.90
CA ALA A 57 23.77 -26.48 -15.26
C ALA A 57 24.63 -27.47 -16.06
N GLY A 58 24.02 -28.55 -16.55
CA GLY A 58 24.68 -29.52 -17.42
C GLY A 58 25.19 -28.91 -18.74
N ILE A 59 24.39 -28.06 -19.39
CA ILE A 59 24.81 -27.32 -20.60
C ILE A 59 26.03 -26.45 -20.29
N VAL A 60 26.03 -25.74 -19.16
CA VAL A 60 27.16 -24.88 -18.79
C VAL A 60 28.44 -25.70 -18.52
N LEU A 61 28.32 -26.86 -17.87
CA LEU A 61 29.45 -27.76 -17.66
C LEU A 61 30.02 -28.31 -18.98
N VAL A 62 29.16 -28.68 -19.93
CA VAL A 62 29.58 -29.11 -21.27
C VAL A 62 30.32 -27.98 -21.99
N LEU A 63 29.81 -26.75 -21.92
CA LEU A 63 30.46 -25.58 -22.52
C LEU A 63 31.82 -25.25 -21.88
N LEU A 64 31.97 -25.50 -20.57
CA LEU A 64 33.22 -25.33 -19.84
C LEU A 64 34.26 -26.39 -20.28
N ALA A 65 33.84 -27.65 -20.39
CA ALA A 65 34.70 -28.77 -20.77
C ALA A 65 35.28 -28.64 -22.19
N ILE A 66 34.63 -27.90 -23.10
CA ILE A 66 35.13 -27.63 -24.45
C ILE A 66 36.36 -26.73 -24.39
N GLU A 67 36.36 -25.68 -23.57
CA GLU A 67 37.52 -24.80 -23.41
C GLU A 67 37.60 -24.19 -22.00
N PRO A 68 38.32 -24.87 -21.08
CA PRO A 68 38.43 -24.52 -19.65
C PRO A 68 38.85 -23.09 -19.31
N GLN A 69 39.60 -22.46 -20.22
CA GLN A 69 40.20 -21.15 -19.98
C GLN A 69 39.18 -20.00 -20.06
N ARG A 70 37.93 -20.30 -20.45
CA ARG A 70 36.86 -19.31 -20.63
C ARG A 70 36.08 -19.08 -19.33
N ASP A 71 36.74 -18.35 -18.43
CA ASP A 71 36.21 -17.80 -17.18
C ASP A 71 34.77 -17.23 -17.29
N PHE A 72 34.44 -16.56 -18.40
CA PHE A 72 33.15 -15.93 -18.61
C PHE A 72 31.97 -16.90 -18.71
N VAL A 73 32.18 -18.18 -19.00
CA VAL A 73 31.10 -19.19 -19.04
C VAL A 73 30.49 -19.38 -17.65
N THR A 74 31.28 -19.17 -16.60
CA THR A 74 30.80 -19.23 -15.20
C THR A 74 29.78 -18.13 -14.87
N VAL A 75 29.71 -17.04 -15.65
CA VAL A 75 28.68 -16.00 -15.52
C VAL A 75 27.28 -16.58 -15.78
N LEU A 76 27.15 -17.62 -16.61
CA LEU A 76 25.87 -18.29 -16.80
C LEU A 76 25.40 -19.00 -15.53
N LEU A 77 26.32 -19.61 -14.75
CA LEU A 77 25.98 -20.20 -13.46
C LEU A 77 25.59 -19.13 -12.44
N VAL A 78 26.23 -17.95 -12.47
CA VAL A 78 25.81 -16.79 -11.65
C VAL A 78 24.38 -16.36 -12.00
N LEU A 79 24.07 -16.30 -13.29
CA LEU A 79 22.73 -15.99 -13.77
C LEU A 79 21.71 -17.05 -13.33
N GLN A 80 22.12 -18.31 -13.32
CA GLN A 80 21.31 -19.44 -12.86
C GLN A 80 21.08 -19.41 -11.34
N CYS A 81 22.02 -18.91 -10.54
CA CYS A 81 21.80 -18.67 -9.11
C CYS A 81 20.65 -17.67 -8.89
N TYR A 82 20.62 -16.59 -9.67
CA TYR A 82 19.51 -15.63 -9.63
C TYR A 82 18.17 -16.27 -10.03
N GLU A 83 18.16 -17.05 -11.11
CA GLU A 83 16.96 -17.77 -11.54
C GLU A 83 16.46 -18.74 -10.47
N ALA A 84 17.35 -19.55 -9.88
CA ALA A 84 17.02 -20.47 -8.81
C ALA A 84 16.49 -19.75 -7.55
N ALA A 85 17.02 -18.56 -7.26
CA ALA A 85 16.57 -17.72 -6.15
C ALA A 85 15.14 -17.20 -6.35
N VAL A 86 14.74 -16.94 -7.60
CA VAL A 86 13.38 -16.49 -7.97
C VAL A 86 12.41 -17.65 -8.11
N ALA A 87 12.84 -18.76 -8.72
CA ALA A 87 11.97 -19.88 -9.09
C ALA A 87 11.65 -20.81 -7.91
N PHE A 88 12.60 -21.00 -6.98
CA PHE A 88 12.44 -21.91 -5.85
C PHE A 88 12.25 -21.17 -4.54
N ARG A 89 11.58 -21.81 -3.58
CA ARG A 89 11.34 -21.28 -2.22
C ARG A 89 11.91 -22.22 -1.16
N GLY A 90 12.19 -21.67 0.03
CA GLY A 90 12.63 -22.44 1.20
C GLY A 90 13.95 -23.18 1.02
N LEU A 91 14.00 -24.45 1.46
CA LEU A 91 15.20 -25.29 1.43
C LEU A 91 15.65 -25.63 0.01
N ALA A 92 14.71 -25.81 -0.94
CA ALA A 92 15.06 -26.10 -2.33
C ALA A 92 15.89 -24.96 -2.94
N ARG A 93 15.54 -23.72 -2.63
CA ARG A 93 16.31 -22.53 -3.05
C ARG A 93 17.73 -22.56 -2.50
N THR A 94 17.89 -22.79 -1.20
CA THR A 94 19.21 -22.81 -0.57
C THR A 94 20.07 -23.95 -1.11
N LEU A 95 19.47 -25.13 -1.33
CA LEU A 95 20.18 -26.26 -1.92
C LEU A 95 20.63 -25.96 -3.34
N TRP A 96 19.78 -25.40 -4.20
CA TRP A 96 20.16 -25.06 -5.57
C TRP A 96 21.23 -23.97 -5.64
N VAL A 97 21.07 -22.88 -4.90
CA VAL A 97 22.08 -21.80 -4.87
C VAL A 97 23.41 -22.32 -4.33
N ALA A 98 23.42 -23.08 -3.24
CA ALA A 98 24.65 -23.68 -2.70
C ALA A 98 25.31 -24.65 -3.70
N THR A 99 24.51 -25.49 -4.36
CA THR A 99 24.99 -26.42 -5.39
C THR A 99 25.62 -25.67 -6.56
N LEU A 100 24.97 -24.64 -7.09
CA LEU A 100 25.48 -23.85 -8.22
C LEU A 100 26.74 -23.07 -7.84
N VAL A 101 26.80 -22.47 -6.66
CA VAL A 101 28.00 -21.77 -6.15
C VAL A 101 29.17 -22.75 -5.99
N THR A 102 28.90 -23.95 -5.45
CA THR A 102 29.90 -25.00 -5.34
C THR A 102 30.35 -25.47 -6.72
N LEU A 103 29.43 -25.57 -7.68
CA LEU A 103 29.73 -25.96 -9.05
C LEU A 103 30.66 -24.95 -9.75
N ILE A 104 30.44 -23.65 -9.55
CA ILE A 104 31.32 -22.57 -10.04
C ILE A 104 32.75 -22.77 -9.53
N GLY A 105 32.91 -22.99 -8.21
CA GLY A 105 34.22 -23.18 -7.60
C GLY A 105 34.88 -24.49 -8.02
N ALA A 106 34.13 -25.59 -7.94
CA ALA A 106 34.62 -26.93 -8.25
C ALA A 106 35.07 -27.05 -9.71
N SER A 107 34.31 -26.49 -10.66
CA SER A 107 34.66 -26.57 -12.07
C SER A 107 35.99 -25.87 -12.37
N LEU A 108 36.19 -24.66 -11.83
CA LEU A 108 37.43 -23.91 -12.01
C LEU A 108 38.62 -24.53 -11.27
N VAL A 109 38.40 -25.11 -10.09
CA VAL A 109 39.46 -25.80 -9.32
C VAL A 109 39.94 -27.06 -10.02
N LEU A 110 39.03 -27.84 -10.61
CA LEU A 110 39.38 -29.07 -11.32
C LEU A 110 40.20 -28.79 -12.58
N GLU A 111 39.96 -27.66 -13.24
CA GLU A 111 40.60 -27.35 -14.53
C GLU A 111 41.85 -26.47 -14.42
N LEU A 112 41.85 -25.45 -13.53
CA LEU A 112 42.97 -24.52 -13.38
C LEU A 112 43.82 -24.79 -12.11
N GLY A 113 43.45 -25.79 -11.32
CA GLY A 113 44.06 -26.11 -10.04
C GLY A 113 43.50 -25.29 -8.87
N LEU A 114 43.79 -25.73 -7.65
CA LEU A 114 43.14 -25.21 -6.42
C LEU A 114 43.31 -23.69 -6.25
N VAL A 115 44.53 -23.16 -6.38
CA VAL A 115 44.82 -21.75 -6.06
C VAL A 115 44.28 -20.82 -7.15
N HIS A 116 44.56 -21.12 -8.42
CA HIS A 116 44.10 -20.29 -9.53
C HIS A 116 42.58 -20.38 -9.73
N GLY A 117 42.02 -21.58 -9.62
CA GLY A 117 40.58 -21.81 -9.73
C GLY A 117 39.78 -21.11 -8.63
N LEU A 118 40.25 -21.16 -7.38
CA LEU A 118 39.61 -20.41 -6.29
C LEU A 118 39.73 -18.90 -6.48
N ALA A 119 40.90 -18.39 -6.88
CA ALA A 119 41.11 -16.96 -7.07
C ALA A 119 40.18 -16.37 -8.15
N LEU A 120 40.05 -17.05 -9.30
CA LEU A 120 39.13 -16.65 -10.37
C LEU A 120 37.66 -16.90 -9.98
N GLY A 121 37.37 -18.02 -9.34
CA GLY A 121 36.00 -18.42 -8.98
C GLY A 121 35.39 -17.58 -7.87
N LEU A 122 36.20 -16.97 -7.00
CA LEU A 122 35.71 -16.22 -5.84
C LEU A 122 34.75 -15.09 -6.22
N VAL A 123 35.08 -14.36 -7.28
CA VAL A 123 34.26 -13.24 -7.76
C VAL A 123 32.91 -13.75 -8.27
N SER A 124 32.89 -14.82 -9.07
CA SER A 124 31.66 -15.42 -9.57
C SER A 124 30.81 -16.04 -8.45
N MET A 125 31.45 -16.73 -7.49
CA MET A 125 30.76 -17.28 -6.32
C MET A 125 30.11 -16.18 -5.47
N ALA A 126 30.86 -15.10 -5.20
CA ALA A 126 30.34 -13.95 -4.47
C ALA A 126 29.20 -13.27 -5.22
N ALA A 127 29.33 -13.07 -6.54
CA ALA A 127 28.27 -12.51 -7.37
C ALA A 127 27.00 -13.37 -7.33
N GLY A 128 27.11 -14.69 -7.42
CA GLY A 128 25.99 -15.62 -7.31
C GLY A 128 25.27 -15.50 -5.96
N LEU A 129 26.01 -15.46 -4.85
CA LEU A 129 25.45 -15.32 -3.51
C LEU A 129 24.79 -13.96 -3.28
N VAL A 130 25.48 -12.86 -3.63
CA VAL A 130 24.98 -11.50 -3.44
C VAL A 130 23.72 -11.28 -4.27
N LEU A 131 23.73 -11.67 -5.55
CA LEU A 131 22.59 -11.48 -6.44
C LEU A 131 21.37 -12.32 -5.98
N SER A 132 21.60 -13.55 -5.53
CA SER A 132 20.55 -14.42 -4.96
C SER A 132 19.96 -13.85 -3.68
N THR A 133 20.82 -13.34 -2.78
CA THR A 133 20.35 -12.75 -1.51
C THR A 133 19.60 -11.44 -1.78
N TYR A 134 20.12 -10.61 -2.68
CA TYR A 134 19.51 -9.34 -3.07
C TYR A 134 18.10 -9.52 -3.66
N VAL A 135 17.90 -10.49 -4.57
CA VAL A 135 16.58 -10.70 -5.16
C VAL A 135 15.57 -11.22 -4.14
N VAL A 136 15.99 -12.09 -3.23
CA VAL A 136 15.12 -12.58 -2.14
C VAL A 136 14.72 -11.42 -1.22
N ALA A 137 15.67 -10.61 -0.78
CA ALA A 137 15.40 -9.45 0.06
C ALA A 137 14.48 -8.44 -0.64
N THR A 138 14.66 -8.23 -1.95
CA THR A 138 13.80 -7.34 -2.74
C THR A 138 12.37 -7.88 -2.82
N GLN A 139 12.19 -9.18 -3.08
CA GLN A 139 10.87 -9.81 -3.12
C GLN A 139 10.15 -9.75 -1.77
N GLU A 140 10.87 -9.94 -0.67
CA GLU A 140 10.32 -9.81 0.68
C GLU A 140 9.87 -8.37 0.96
N LEU A 141 10.70 -7.39 0.63
CA LEU A 141 10.36 -5.96 0.76
C LEU A 141 9.16 -5.56 -0.09
N ASP A 142 9.07 -6.04 -1.33
CA ASP A 142 7.94 -5.74 -2.21
C ASP A 142 6.64 -6.37 -1.70
N ALA A 143 6.71 -7.57 -1.11
CA ALA A 143 5.56 -8.22 -0.48
C ALA A 143 5.09 -7.44 0.77
N GLU A 144 6.01 -6.97 1.61
CA GLU A 144 5.69 -6.15 2.78
C GLU A 144 5.12 -4.77 2.40
N ARG A 145 5.65 -4.16 1.34
CA ARG A 145 5.14 -2.90 0.79
C ARG A 145 3.72 -3.06 0.27
N ALA A 146 3.45 -4.11 -0.51
CA ALA A 146 2.11 -4.39 -1.01
C ALA A 146 1.11 -4.58 0.15
N ALA A 147 1.50 -5.28 1.21
CA ALA A 147 0.66 -5.42 2.40
C ALA A 147 0.42 -4.08 3.11
N SER A 148 1.43 -3.23 3.21
CA SER A 148 1.33 -1.90 3.80
C SER A 148 0.43 -0.96 3.00
N GLU A 149 0.51 -1.00 1.67
CA GLU A 149 -0.33 -0.20 0.77
C GLU A 149 -1.82 -0.54 0.93
N VAL A 150 -2.15 -1.83 1.08
CA VAL A 150 -3.51 -2.29 1.37
C VAL A 150 -4.00 -1.73 2.70
N MET A 151 -3.20 -1.82 3.76
CA MET A 151 -3.56 -1.29 5.09
C MET A 151 -3.79 0.23 5.08
N VAL A 152 -2.94 0.97 4.35
CA VAL A 152 -3.09 2.43 4.19
C VAL A 152 -4.38 2.77 3.42
N ALA A 153 -4.73 2.00 2.40
CA ALA A 153 -5.98 2.18 1.68
C ALA A 153 -7.20 1.95 2.59
N ASP A 154 -7.18 0.90 3.42
CA ASP A 154 -8.25 0.61 4.37
C ASP A 154 -8.42 1.72 5.42
N LEU A 155 -7.32 2.21 5.98
CA LEU A 155 -7.35 3.31 6.95
C LEU A 155 -7.92 4.60 6.35
N ARG A 156 -7.59 4.92 5.10
CA ARG A 156 -8.16 6.08 4.40
C ARG A 156 -9.67 5.91 4.23
N ALA A 157 -10.13 4.75 3.77
CA ALA A 157 -11.55 4.47 3.61
C ALA A 157 -12.33 4.55 4.93
N ILE A 158 -11.76 4.05 6.04
CA ILE A 158 -12.38 4.15 7.37
C ILE A 158 -12.44 5.61 7.83
N ARG A 159 -11.37 6.39 7.63
CA ARG A 159 -11.32 7.81 7.99
C ARG A 159 -12.38 8.60 7.24
N GLU A 160 -12.56 8.36 5.94
CA GLU A 160 -13.60 9.02 5.14
C GLU A 160 -15.01 8.72 5.68
N ARG A 161 -15.27 7.46 6.06
CA ARG A 161 -16.55 7.07 6.69
C ARG A 161 -16.75 7.76 8.03
N LEU A 162 -15.73 7.81 8.88
CA LEU A 162 -15.80 8.51 10.17
C LEU A 162 -16.06 10.00 10.00
N GLN A 163 -15.44 10.65 9.01
CA GLN A 163 -15.69 12.06 8.69
C GLN A 163 -17.13 12.28 8.21
N ALA A 164 -17.66 11.38 7.38
CA ALA A 164 -19.06 11.44 6.96
C ALA A 164 -20.03 11.28 8.15
N TYR A 165 -19.77 10.34 9.06
CA TYR A 165 -20.59 10.17 10.26
C TYR A 165 -20.50 11.36 11.22
N ALA A 166 -19.31 11.94 11.40
CA ALA A 166 -19.14 13.14 12.23
C ALA A 166 -19.93 14.32 11.65
N GLY A 167 -19.89 14.52 10.33
CA GLY A 167 -20.70 15.56 9.67
C GLY A 167 -22.21 15.35 9.86
N GLN A 168 -22.69 14.10 9.79
CA GLN A 168 -24.09 13.78 10.07
C GLN A 168 -24.47 14.00 11.54
N ALA A 169 -23.57 13.69 12.47
CA ALA A 169 -23.79 13.92 13.90
C ALA A 169 -23.85 15.42 14.23
N ASP A 170 -22.99 16.24 13.61
CA ASP A 170 -23.02 17.70 13.75
C ASP A 170 -24.32 18.29 13.21
N GLU A 171 -24.82 17.80 12.07
CA GLU A 171 -26.11 18.22 11.51
C GLU A 171 -27.28 17.84 12.42
N LEU A 172 -27.27 16.63 12.99
CA LEU A 172 -28.30 16.17 13.93
C LEU A 172 -28.29 17.00 15.22
N ALA A 173 -27.11 17.27 15.78
CA ALA A 173 -26.95 18.11 16.97
C ALA A 173 -27.43 19.55 16.72
N ALA A 174 -27.17 20.10 15.52
CA ALA A 174 -27.69 21.42 15.14
C ALA A 174 -29.22 21.45 15.03
N ILE A 175 -29.85 20.37 14.55
CA ILE A 175 -31.32 20.24 14.50
C ILE A 175 -31.90 20.13 15.92
N GLU A 176 -31.30 19.32 16.80
CA GLU A 176 -31.72 19.19 18.19
C GLU A 176 -31.63 20.50 18.95
N GLN A 177 -30.53 21.26 18.79
CA GLN A 177 -30.43 22.60 19.36
C GLN A 177 -31.53 23.53 18.85
N ARG A 178 -31.81 23.55 17.54
CA ARG A 178 -32.90 24.37 16.98
C ARG A 178 -34.26 23.98 17.55
N ALA A 179 -34.53 22.69 17.70
CA ALA A 179 -35.78 22.18 18.27
C ALA A 179 -35.93 22.58 19.74
N GLN A 180 -34.86 22.46 20.53
CA GLN A 180 -34.87 22.86 21.93
C GLN A 180 -35.11 24.37 22.07
N VAL A 181 -34.43 25.19 21.26
CA VAL A 181 -34.62 26.65 21.33
C VAL A 181 -36.02 27.05 20.85
N ALA A 182 -36.57 26.39 19.82
CA ALA A 182 -37.96 26.62 19.39
C ALA A 182 -38.97 26.30 20.50
N HIS A 183 -38.73 25.22 21.25
CA HIS A 183 -39.57 24.85 22.38
C HIS A 183 -39.47 25.85 23.54
N GLU A 184 -38.25 26.28 23.90
CA GLU A 184 -38.05 27.30 24.94
C GLU A 184 -38.71 28.63 24.57
N LEU A 185 -38.63 29.03 23.29
CA LEU A 185 -39.36 30.17 22.74
C LEU A 185 -40.88 30.01 22.87
N GLU A 186 -41.43 28.87 22.44
CA GLU A 186 -42.87 28.59 22.50
C GLU A 186 -43.38 28.65 23.95
N GLN A 187 -42.66 28.05 24.89
CA GLN A 187 -43.01 28.12 26.30
C GLN A 187 -42.95 29.53 26.88
N SER A 188 -41.96 30.34 26.46
CA SER A 188 -41.86 31.74 26.87
C SER A 188 -43.03 32.56 26.33
N VAL A 189 -43.34 32.43 25.03
CA VAL A 189 -44.47 33.10 24.38
C VAL A 189 -45.79 32.70 25.01
N THR A 190 -46.01 31.41 25.26
CA THR A 190 -47.25 30.88 25.85
C THR A 190 -47.45 31.42 27.27
N ARG A 191 -46.41 31.41 28.12
CA ARG A 191 -46.48 31.98 29.47
C ARG A 191 -46.79 33.47 29.44
N THR A 192 -46.13 34.19 28.55
CA THR A 192 -46.36 35.61 28.34
C THR A 192 -47.79 35.90 27.89
N LEU A 193 -48.30 35.20 26.88
CA LEU A 193 -49.66 35.41 26.38
C LEU A 193 -50.70 35.04 27.45
N ALA A 194 -50.48 33.97 28.22
CA ALA A 194 -51.34 33.61 29.34
C ALA A 194 -51.41 34.73 30.39
N ALA A 195 -50.26 35.29 30.78
CA ALA A 195 -50.21 36.41 31.73
C ALA A 195 -50.94 37.67 31.20
N VAL A 196 -50.82 37.95 29.89
CA VAL A 196 -51.54 39.06 29.24
C VAL A 196 -53.05 38.82 29.21
N VAL A 197 -53.49 37.62 28.87
CA VAL A 197 -54.92 37.25 28.84
C VAL A 197 -55.53 37.27 30.25
N GLU A 198 -54.84 36.74 31.25
CA GLU A 198 -55.28 36.81 32.65
C GLU A 198 -55.39 38.27 33.14
N GLY A 199 -54.38 39.10 32.82
CA GLY A 199 -54.41 40.53 33.13
C GLY A 199 -55.57 41.27 32.46
N ALA A 200 -55.88 40.91 31.21
CA ALA A 200 -57.02 41.45 30.47
C ALA A 200 -58.36 41.02 31.06
N GLY A 201 -58.51 39.73 31.40
CA GLY A 201 -59.72 39.22 32.06
C GLY A 201 -59.97 39.87 33.42
N ALA A 202 -58.92 40.09 34.22
CA ALA A 202 -59.01 40.82 35.47
C ALA A 202 -59.44 42.28 35.29
N ALA A 203 -58.91 42.96 34.26
CA ALA A 203 -59.32 44.33 33.91
C ALA A 203 -60.79 44.39 33.45
N GLN A 204 -61.20 43.41 32.63
CA GLN A 204 -62.56 43.34 32.09
C GLN A 204 -63.61 43.06 33.18
N ALA A 205 -63.28 42.23 34.18
CA ALA A 205 -64.15 41.97 35.33
C ALA A 205 -64.40 43.20 36.23
N ARG A 206 -63.59 44.27 36.12
CA ARG A 206 -63.70 45.50 36.94
C ARG A 206 -64.26 46.71 36.20
N LEU A 207 -64.72 46.56 34.95
CA LEU A 207 -65.27 47.63 34.10
C LEU A 207 -66.54 48.35 34.62
N GLY A 208 -66.97 48.11 35.86
CA GLY A 208 -68.03 48.86 36.53
C GLY A 208 -67.57 50.13 37.27
N SER A 209 -66.26 50.41 37.40
CA SER A 209 -65.74 51.58 38.16
C SER A 209 -64.59 52.31 37.42
N PRO A 210 -64.80 53.57 36.95
CA PRO A 210 -63.83 54.30 36.12
C PRO A 210 -62.45 54.51 36.76
N ASP A 211 -62.38 54.79 38.07
CA ASP A 211 -61.10 55.11 38.76
C ASP A 211 -60.18 53.90 38.98
N ALA A 212 -60.70 52.67 38.94
CA ALA A 212 -59.91 51.45 39.16
C ALA A 212 -59.33 50.83 37.88
N THR A 213 -59.72 51.33 36.71
CA THR A 213 -59.41 50.71 35.41
C THR A 213 -58.05 51.16 34.84
N ALA A 214 -57.67 52.42 35.09
CA ALA A 214 -56.40 53.00 34.64
C ALA A 214 -55.13 52.27 35.14
N PRO A 215 -54.97 51.96 36.44
CA PRO A 215 -53.76 51.29 36.92
C PRO A 215 -53.63 49.84 36.41
N MET A 216 -54.75 49.18 36.12
CA MET A 216 -54.73 47.80 35.61
C MET A 216 -54.35 47.74 34.14
N LEU A 217 -54.79 48.73 33.33
CA LEU A 217 -54.34 48.89 31.96
C LEU A 217 -52.83 49.18 31.88
N GLU A 218 -52.30 50.00 32.79
CA GLU A 218 -50.86 50.27 32.85
C GLU A 218 -50.07 49.01 33.22
N ARG A 219 -50.57 48.19 34.15
CA ARG A 219 -49.97 46.88 34.50
C ARG A 219 -49.95 45.92 33.30
N LEU A 220 -51.02 45.90 32.51
CA LEU A 220 -51.12 45.11 31.28
C LEU A 220 -50.14 45.63 30.21
N ARG A 221 -49.96 46.95 30.12
CA ARG A 221 -49.01 47.62 29.23
C ARG A 221 -47.56 47.34 29.63
N GLU A 222 -47.25 47.33 30.93
CA GLU A 222 -45.94 46.95 31.46
C GLU A 222 -45.63 45.48 31.18
N LEU A 223 -46.57 44.57 31.47
CA LEU A 223 -46.39 43.14 31.20
C LEU A 223 -46.21 42.84 29.71
N THR A 224 -46.95 43.51 28.82
CA THR A 224 -46.76 43.39 27.37
C THR A 224 -45.45 44.02 26.89
N ALA A 225 -44.99 45.10 27.51
CA ALA A 225 -43.70 45.72 27.18
C ALA A 225 -42.51 44.84 27.63
N GLU A 226 -42.59 44.24 28.82
CA GLU A 226 -41.57 43.34 29.35
C GLU A 226 -41.50 42.04 28.55
N ALA A 227 -42.66 41.46 28.23
CA ALA A 227 -42.82 40.38 27.27
C ALA A 227 -42.16 40.64 25.90
N LEU A 228 -42.40 41.82 25.33
CA LEU A 228 -41.83 42.21 24.04
C LEU A 228 -40.31 42.39 24.14
N ALA A 229 -39.80 42.90 25.26
CA ALA A 229 -38.37 43.02 25.52
C ALA A 229 -37.70 41.64 25.67
N GLN A 230 -38.39 40.69 26.28
CA GLN A 230 -37.92 39.33 26.47
C GLN A 230 -37.90 38.54 25.16
N MET A 231 -38.96 38.65 24.33
CA MET A 231 -38.94 38.10 22.97
C MET A 231 -37.82 38.71 22.12
N ARG A 232 -37.57 40.03 22.22
CA ARG A 232 -36.46 40.70 21.53
C ARG A 232 -35.09 40.20 21.98
N ARG A 233 -34.90 39.90 23.26
CA ARG A 233 -33.65 39.30 23.77
C ARG A 233 -33.42 37.91 23.20
N VAL A 234 -34.44 37.05 23.21
CA VAL A 234 -34.29 35.68 22.68
C VAL A 234 -34.07 35.70 21.17
N ILE A 235 -34.75 36.58 20.41
CA ILE A 235 -34.47 36.79 18.98
C ILE A 235 -33.03 37.29 18.74
N ALA A 236 -32.48 38.11 19.64
CA ALA A 236 -31.10 38.59 19.54
C ALA A 236 -30.07 37.48 19.83
N GLU A 237 -30.34 36.59 20.78
CA GLU A 237 -29.50 35.41 21.08
C GLU A 237 -29.58 34.33 19.99
N LEU A 238 -30.72 34.24 19.29
CA LEU A 238 -30.94 33.33 18.17
C LEU A 238 -30.39 33.80 16.83
N ARG A 239 -30.02 35.07 16.70
CA ARG A 239 -29.44 35.58 15.46
C ARG A 239 -28.04 34.97 15.33
N PRO A 240 -27.76 34.13 14.32
CA PRO A 240 -26.43 33.55 14.15
C PRO A 240 -25.42 34.70 14.05
N ALA A 241 -24.26 34.53 14.69
CA ALA A 241 -23.10 35.38 14.47
C ALA A 241 -22.78 35.31 12.97
N GLN A 242 -23.19 36.34 12.23
CA GLN A 242 -22.82 36.51 10.84
C GLN A 242 -21.32 36.81 10.84
N GLU A 243 -20.54 35.87 10.29
CA GLU A 243 -19.19 36.14 9.79
C GLU A 243 -19.21 37.22 8.71
#